data_AF-A0A9P7VPE8-F1
#
_entry.id   AF-A0A9P7VPE8-F1
#
_cell.length_a   1.000
_cell.length_b   1.000
_cell.length_c   1.000
_cell.angle_alpha   90.00
_cell.angle_beta   90.00
_cell.angle_gamma   90.00
#
_symmetry.space_group_name_H-M   'P 1'
#
loop_
_entity.id
_entity.type
_entity.pdbx_description
1 polymer ?
#
loop_
_entity_poly.entity_id
_entity_poly.type
_entity_poly.pdbx_seq_one_letter_code
_entity_poly.pdbx_strand_id
1 'polypeptide(L)'
;MSGFSWTGSRPRCFVYWQEFSKCYSQADIPQQCAAQSADYLECLHGDKEAARTAAIATEATRQGAAKVQEAAKEEGLPVGVGLIRRS
;
A
#
# COMPACT_ATOMS: atom_id res chain seq x y z
N MET A 1 8.60 19.15 14.28
CA MET A 1 9.96 18.89 13.76
C MET A 1 10.03 19.45 12.35
N SER A 2 11.03 20.28 12.08
CA SER A 2 11.22 21.09 10.88
C SER A 2 11.21 20.27 9.59
N GLY A 3 10.51 20.73 8.54
CA GLY A 3 10.32 20.05 7.25
C GLY A 3 11.58 19.88 6.37
N PHE A 4 12.70 19.46 6.97
CA PHE A 4 13.96 19.16 6.30
C PHE A 4 14.40 17.73 6.63
N SER A 5 14.83 16.99 5.61
CA SER A 5 15.41 15.65 5.78
C SER A 5 16.78 15.74 6.44
N TRP A 6 17.28 14.61 6.96
CA TRP A 6 18.64 14.46 7.50
C TRP A 6 19.75 14.95 6.55
N THR A 7 19.52 14.84 5.24
CA THR A 7 20.44 15.29 4.18
C THR A 7 20.26 16.76 3.77
N GLY A 8 19.36 17.51 4.43
CA GLY A 8 19.00 18.88 4.05
C GLY A 8 18.08 18.99 2.83
N SER A 9 17.71 17.86 2.22
CA SER A 9 16.75 17.82 1.11
C SER A 9 15.30 17.92 1.62
N ARG A 10 14.39 18.29 0.71
CA ARG A 10 12.95 18.25 1.01
C ARG A 10 12.52 16.82 1.36
N PRO A 11 11.73 16.62 2.44
CA PRO A 11 11.27 15.28 2.81
C PRO A 11 10.32 14.70 1.76
N ARG A 12 10.21 13.36 1.72
CA ARG A 12 9.43 12.64 0.68
C ARG A 12 8.01 13.17 0.52
N CYS A 13 7.33 13.48 1.62
CA CYS A 13 5.94 13.94 1.65
C CYS A 13 5.79 15.47 1.70
N PHE A 14 6.85 16.22 1.36
CA PHE A 14 6.84 17.69 1.45
C PHE A 14 5.77 18.34 0.58
N VAL A 15 5.52 17.80 -0.62
CA VAL A 15 4.52 18.34 -1.56
C VAL A 15 3.12 18.27 -0.97
N TYR A 16 2.74 17.11 -0.42
CA TYR A 16 1.43 16.93 0.22
C TYR A 16 1.26 17.81 1.45
N TRP A 17 2.33 17.96 2.26
CA TRP A 17 2.34 18.89 3.37
C TRP A 17 2.15 20.34 2.93
N GLN A 18 2.78 20.74 1.82
CA GLN A 18 2.66 22.08 1.27
C GLN A 18 1.22 22.38 0.81
N GLU A 19 0.58 21.44 0.12
CA GLU A 19 -0.82 21.57 -0.31
C GLU A 19 -1.80 21.60 0.87
N PHE A 20 -1.59 20.74 1.87
CA PHE A 20 -2.37 20.80 3.12
C PHE A 20 -2.18 22.15 3.82
N SER A 21 -0.94 22.62 3.96
CA SER A 21 -0.64 23.89 4.63
C SER A 21 -1.25 25.08 3.89
N LYS A 22 -1.27 25.05 2.55
CA LYS A 22 -1.89 26.06 1.71
C LYS A 22 -3.41 26.11 1.91
N CYS A 23 -4.06 24.95 1.89
CA CYS A 23 -5.49 24.85 2.16
C CYS A 23 -5.82 25.32 3.59
N TYR A 24 -5.09 24.81 4.58
CA TYR A 24 -5.34 25.09 5.99
C TYR A 24 -5.16 26.58 6.34
N SER A 25 -4.25 27.27 5.66
CA SER A 25 -4.05 28.72 5.84
C SER A 25 -5.21 29.58 5.33
N GLN A 26 -6.08 29.03 4.47
CA GLN A 26 -7.22 29.72 3.86
C GLN A 26 -8.58 29.22 4.38
N ALA A 27 -8.58 28.18 5.21
CA ALA A 27 -9.78 27.52 5.68
C ALA A 27 -10.27 28.12 7.02
N ASP A 28 -11.58 28.26 7.15
CA ASP A 28 -12.20 28.68 8.41
C ASP A 28 -12.25 27.54 9.43
N ILE A 29 -12.38 26.30 8.95
CA ILE A 29 -12.40 25.09 9.78
C ILE A 29 -11.51 23.98 9.18
N PRO A 30 -10.82 23.18 10.01
CA PRO A 30 -9.90 22.13 9.54
C PRO A 30 -10.51 21.11 8.56
N GLN A 31 -11.81 20.82 8.71
CA GLN A 31 -12.53 19.83 7.92
C GLN A 31 -12.61 20.20 6.43
N GLN A 32 -12.49 21.49 6.08
CA GLN A 32 -12.45 21.94 4.69
C GLN A 32 -11.23 21.39 3.94
N CYS A 33 -10.16 21.03 4.66
CA CYS A 33 -8.92 20.49 4.10
C CYS A 33 -8.76 18.98 4.36
N ALA A 34 -9.85 18.27 4.62
CA ALA A 34 -9.82 16.85 4.96
C ALA A 34 -9.14 16.02 3.86
N ALA A 35 -9.40 16.32 2.58
CA ALA A 35 -8.79 15.62 1.45
C ALA A 35 -7.26 15.76 1.45
N GLN A 36 -6.74 16.99 1.53
CA GLN A 36 -5.30 17.26 1.54
C GLN A 36 -4.64 16.67 2.79
N SER A 37 -5.33 16.69 3.93
CA SER A 37 -4.84 16.08 5.17
C SER A 37 -4.75 14.55 5.03
N ALA A 38 -5.73 13.93 4.37
CA ALA A 38 -5.75 12.49 4.13
C ALA A 38 -4.62 12.07 3.18
N ASP A 39 -4.34 12.86 2.14
CA ASP A 39 -3.23 12.58 1.21
C ASP A 39 -1.86 12.73 1.90
N TYR A 40 -1.70 13.73 2.76
CA TYR A 40 -0.48 13.90 3.53
C TYR A 40 -0.24 12.72 4.49
N LEU A 41 -1.29 12.28 5.20
CA LEU A 41 -1.22 11.13 6.10
C LEU A 41 -1.02 9.80 5.37
N GLU A 42 -1.64 9.64 4.20
CA GLU A 42 -1.44 8.47 3.34
C GLU A 42 0.03 8.38 2.90
N CYS A 43 0.64 9.49 2.46
CA CYS A 43 2.07 9.49 2.09
C CYS A 43 2.98 9.10 3.27
N LEU A 44 2.64 9.51 4.50
CA LEU A 44 3.43 9.23 5.69
C LEU A 44 3.34 7.76 6.13
N HIS A 45 2.14 7.17 6.06
CA HIS A 45 1.87 5.85 6.65
C HIS A 45 1.74 4.74 5.60
N GLY A 46 1.26 5.05 4.41
CA GLY A 46 1.10 4.09 3.30
C GLY A 46 0.00 3.06 3.52
N ASP A 47 -0.96 3.32 4.43
CA ASP A 47 -1.97 2.34 4.85
C ASP A 47 -2.83 1.85 3.67
N LYS A 48 -3.23 2.77 2.80
CA LYS A 48 -4.07 2.45 1.62
C LYS A 48 -3.29 1.60 0.63
N GLU A 49 -2.04 1.93 0.37
CA GLU A 49 -1.20 1.16 -0.55
C GLU A 49 -0.84 -0.22 0.01
N ALA A 50 -0.60 -0.32 1.32
CA ALA A 50 -0.39 -1.61 1.99
C ALA A 50 -1.64 -2.50 1.89
N ALA A 51 -2.82 -1.95 2.16
CA ALA A 51 -4.08 -2.68 2.05
C ALA A 51 -4.35 -3.14 0.60
N ARG A 52 -4.09 -2.27 -0.37
CA ARG A 52 -4.25 -2.59 -1.80
C ARG A 52 -3.31 -3.72 -2.23
N THR A 53 -2.04 -3.64 -1.83
CA THR A 53 -1.04 -4.68 -2.14
C THR A 53 -1.43 -6.03 -1.52
N ALA A 54 -1.90 -6.02 -0.28
CA ALA A 54 -2.39 -7.23 0.39
C ALA A 54 -3.61 -7.85 -0.32
N ALA A 55 -4.56 -7.02 -0.76
CA ALA A 55 -5.72 -7.48 -1.52
C ALA A 55 -5.32 -8.11 -2.86
N ILE A 56 -4.41 -7.47 -3.60
CA ILE A 56 -3.88 -8.01 -4.87
C ILE A 56 -3.14 -9.33 -4.65
N ALA A 57 -2.29 -9.41 -3.62
CA ALA A 57 -1.55 -10.63 -3.30
C ALA A 57 -2.50 -11.79 -2.93
N THR A 58 -3.53 -11.51 -2.13
CA THR A 58 -4.54 -12.51 -1.73
C THR A 58 -5.25 -13.08 -2.95
N GLU A 59 -5.69 -12.20 -3.86
CA GLU A 59 -6.37 -12.64 -5.08
C GLU A 59 -5.44 -13.39 -6.03
N ALA A 60 -4.19 -12.95 -6.16
CA ALA A 60 -3.18 -13.65 -6.95
C ALA A 60 -2.92 -15.08 -6.41
N THR A 61 -2.84 -15.25 -5.09
CA THR A 61 -2.72 -16.58 -4.46
C THR A 61 -3.96 -17.43 -4.71
N ARG A 62 -5.17 -16.86 -4.60
CA ARG A 62 -6.43 -17.58 -4.86
C ARG A 62 -6.49 -18.08 -6.30
N GLN A 63 -6.15 -17.24 -7.27
CA GLN A 63 -6.12 -17.61 -8.68
C GLN A 63 -5.02 -18.63 -8.98
N GLY A 64 -3.84 -18.48 -8.38
CA GLY A 64 -2.75 -19.46 -8.50
C GLY A 64 -3.16 -20.84 -7.97
N ALA A 65 -3.78 -20.90 -6.79
CA ALA A 65 -4.29 -22.14 -6.22
C ALA A 65 -5.40 -22.77 -7.08
N ALA A 66 -6.32 -21.97 -7.62
CA ALA A 66 -7.37 -22.45 -8.52
C ALA A 66 -6.78 -23.05 -9.81
N LYS A 67 -5.82 -22.34 -10.43
CA LYS A 67 -5.12 -22.83 -11.64
C LYS A 67 -4.34 -24.11 -11.40
N VAL A 68 -3.69 -24.24 -10.24
CA VAL A 68 -2.99 -25.48 -9.86
C VAL A 68 -3.98 -26.63 -9.65
N GLN A 69 -5.13 -26.38 -9.02
CA GLN A 69 -6.17 -27.40 -8.85
C GLN A 69 -6.81 -27.81 -10.18
N GLU A 70 -7.09 -26.86 -11.07
CA GLU A 70 -7.61 -27.15 -12.42
C GLU A 70 -6.60 -27.95 -13.25
N ALA A 71 -5.33 -27.54 -13.28
CA ALA A 71 -4.27 -28.28 -13.95
C ALA A 71 -4.08 -29.68 -13.36
N ALA A 72 -4.16 -29.85 -12.04
CA ALA A 72 -4.08 -31.15 -11.40
C ALA A 72 -5.29 -32.05 -11.69
N LYS A 73 -6.46 -31.45 -11.92
CA LYS A 73 -7.69 -32.17 -12.27
C LYS A 73 -7.72 -32.59 -13.74
N GLU A 74 -7.15 -31.79 -14.64
CA GLU A 74 -6.98 -32.17 -16.06
C GLU A 74 -5.84 -33.18 -16.27
N GLU A 75 -4.68 -33.01 -15.62
CA GLU A 75 -3.49 -33.84 -15.85
C GLU A 75 -3.47 -35.14 -15.02
N GLY A 76 -4.47 -35.40 -14.16
CA GLY A 76 -4.54 -36.61 -13.33
C GLY A 76 -3.34 -36.79 -12.39
N LEU A 77 -2.57 -35.73 -12.15
CA LEU A 77 -1.31 -35.79 -11.41
C LEU A 77 -1.57 -35.53 -9.92
N PRO A 78 -1.20 -36.44 -9.01
CA PRO A 78 -1.45 -36.26 -7.58
C PRO A 78 -0.70 -35.05 -7.05
N VAL A 79 -1.43 -34.08 -6.49
CA VAL A 79 -0.89 -32.85 -5.89
C VAL A 79 -0.13 -33.20 -4.61
N GLY A 80 1.13 -33.59 -4.77
CA GLY A 80 2.15 -33.60 -3.75
C GLY A 80 3.14 -32.47 -4.01
N VAL A 81 2.73 -31.21 -3.84
CA VAL A 81 3.69 -30.09 -3.83
C VAL A 81 4.48 -30.18 -2.52
N GLY A 82 5.63 -30.85 -2.60
CA GLY A 82 6.51 -31.15 -1.46
C GLY A 82 6.99 -29.90 -0.74
N LEU A 83 6.64 -29.80 0.54
CA LEU A 83 7.37 -29.02 1.53
C LEU A 83 8.75 -29.66 1.74
N ILE A 84 9.75 -29.25 0.94
CA ILE A 84 11.15 -29.58 1.26
C ILE A 84 11.55 -28.71 2.46
N ARG A 85 11.45 -29.28 3.66
CA ARG A 85 12.07 -28.74 4.87
C ARG A 85 13.59 -28.95 4.73
N ARG A 86 14.32 -27.90 4.38
CA ARG A 86 15.79 -27.92 4.47
C ARG A 86 16.17 -27.84 5.95
N SER A 87 16.80 -28.92 6.41
CA SER A 87 17.44 -29.11 7.72
C SER A 87 18.49 -28.06 8.02
#